data_AF-A0A519VAL7-F1
#
_entry.id   AF-A0A519VAL7-F1
#
_cell.length_a   1.000
_cell.length_b   1.000
_cell.length_c   1.000
_cell.angle_alpha   90.00
_cell.angle_beta   90.00
_cell.angle_gamma   90.00
#
_symmetry.space_group_name_H-M   'P 1'
#
loop_
_entity.id
_entity.type
_entity.pdbx_description
1 polymer ?
#
loop_
_entity_poly.entity_id
_entity_poly.type
_entity_poly.pdbx_seq_one_letter_code
_entity_poly.pdbx_strand_id
1 'polypeptide(L)'
;MQQSNFTYSISETYKTAKSNSKTPIWIFSGVLVVAVIIAGGFIYNKQDEAKNAKIILSPRKNDVYEVKLANDSYTLYKVDRVVGDSVFLMPNKFETNQISGLSDLEGKGYSEVLIPLVKNDLKIMFEKGEIVDINR
;
A
#
# COMPACT_ATOMS: atom_id res chain seq x y z
N MET A 1 -4.60 48.15 48.89
CA MET A 1 -5.69 47.15 49.05
C MET A 1 -6.58 46.97 47.80
N GLN A 2 -6.45 47.81 46.75
CA GLN A 2 -7.34 47.75 45.57
C GLN A 2 -6.92 46.72 44.50
N GLN A 3 -5.62 46.39 44.37
CA GLN A 3 -5.14 45.42 43.36
C GLN A 3 -5.54 43.96 43.67
N SER A 4 -5.55 43.55 44.95
CA SER A 4 -5.88 42.18 45.38
C SER A 4 -7.32 41.75 45.02
N ASN A 5 -8.28 42.67 45.12
CA ASN A 5 -9.68 42.40 44.82
C ASN A 5 -9.92 42.29 43.31
N PHE A 6 -9.18 43.06 42.51
CA PHE A 6 -9.23 43.00 41.06
C PHE A 6 -8.73 41.64 40.56
N THR A 7 -7.57 41.17 41.02
CA THR A 7 -7.00 39.87 40.62
C THR A 7 -7.89 38.69 40.99
N TYR A 8 -8.54 38.74 42.17
CA TYR A 8 -9.48 37.72 42.61
C TYR A 8 -10.70 37.61 41.68
N SER A 9 -11.32 38.75 41.32
CA SER A 9 -12.49 38.78 40.44
C SER A 9 -12.22 38.21 39.03
N ILE A 10 -11.03 38.48 38.47
CA ILE A 10 -10.64 37.95 37.16
C ILE A 10 -10.46 36.43 37.24
N SER A 11 -9.89 35.93 38.34
CA SER A 11 -9.66 34.50 38.54
C SER A 11 -10.95 33.69 38.68
N GLU A 12 -11.96 34.21 39.38
CA GLU A 12 -13.27 33.57 39.46
C GLU A 12 -14.00 33.65 38.13
N THR A 13 -14.05 34.80 37.49
CA THR A 13 -14.71 34.97 36.19
C THR A 13 -14.13 34.02 35.13
N TYR A 14 -12.81 33.82 35.13
CA TYR A 14 -12.13 32.86 34.27
C TYR A 14 -12.50 31.41 34.60
N LYS A 15 -12.56 31.03 35.89
CA LYS A 15 -12.99 29.69 36.32
C LYS A 15 -14.44 29.40 35.92
N THR A 16 -15.34 30.36 36.07
CA THR A 16 -16.77 30.22 35.74
C THR A 16 -16.99 30.12 34.23
N ALA A 17 -16.29 30.96 33.44
CA ALA A 17 -16.30 30.89 31.98
C ALA A 17 -15.73 29.56 31.44
N LYS A 18 -14.65 29.07 32.06
CA LYS A 18 -14.05 27.78 31.72
C LYS A 18 -14.94 26.59 32.10
N SER A 19 -15.69 26.65 33.21
CA SER A 19 -16.59 25.56 33.63
C SER A 19 -17.86 25.46 32.78
N ASN A 20 -18.32 26.60 32.21
CA ASN A 20 -19.48 26.66 31.32
C ASN A 20 -19.15 26.34 29.86
N SER A 21 -17.88 26.43 29.46
CA SER A 21 -17.43 26.09 28.12
C SER A 21 -17.08 24.60 28.05
N LYS A 22 -18.08 23.76 27.73
CA LYS A 22 -17.83 22.36 27.37
C LYS A 22 -17.29 22.30 25.95
N THR A 23 -16.14 21.67 25.75
CA THR A 23 -15.57 21.46 24.41
C THR A 23 -16.58 20.70 23.54
N PRO A 24 -17.06 21.28 22.42
CA PRO A 24 -18.01 20.61 21.54
C PRO A 24 -17.38 19.37 20.92
N ILE A 25 -18.09 18.23 20.97
CA ILE A 25 -17.61 16.93 20.44
C ILE A 25 -17.30 17.03 18.93
N TRP A 26 -17.98 17.94 18.22
CA TRP A 26 -17.79 18.19 16.79
C TRP A 26 -16.40 18.73 16.39
N ILE A 27 -15.62 19.29 17.32
CA ILE A 27 -14.24 19.73 17.04
C ILE A 27 -13.33 18.54 16.69
N PHE A 28 -13.67 17.33 17.15
CA PHE A 28 -12.91 16.12 16.83
C PHE A 28 -13.27 15.50 15.48
N SER A 29 -14.20 16.09 14.71
CA SER A 29 -14.58 15.58 13.38
C SER A 29 -13.39 15.50 12.42
N GLY A 30 -12.49 16.48 12.44
CA GLY A 30 -11.28 16.44 11.62
C GLY A 30 -10.34 15.29 11.99
N VAL A 31 -10.18 15.02 13.29
CA VAL A 31 -9.37 13.88 13.78
C VAL A 31 -10.03 12.56 13.41
N LEU A 32 -11.36 12.48 13.52
CA LEU A 32 -12.14 11.31 13.11
C LEU A 32 -11.95 11.01 11.61
N VAL A 33 -12.03 12.03 10.74
CA VAL A 33 -11.84 11.86 9.30
C VAL A 33 -10.43 11.36 8.98
N VAL A 34 -9.39 11.93 9.58
CA VAL A 34 -8.01 11.46 9.41
C VAL A 34 -7.85 10.02 9.88
N ALA A 35 -8.42 9.66 11.04
CA ALA A 35 -8.39 8.29 11.54
C ALA A 35 -9.07 7.29 10.59
N VAL A 36 -10.20 7.68 9.97
CA VAL A 36 -10.89 6.87 8.96
C VAL A 36 -10.05 6.69 7.70
N ILE A 37 -9.39 7.73 7.21
CA ILE A 37 -8.51 7.64 6.02
C ILE A 37 -7.34 6.68 6.29
N ILE A 38 -6.69 6.84 7.44
CA ILE A 38 -5.57 5.97 7.84
C ILE A 38 -6.04 4.51 7.97
N ALA A 39 -7.15 4.28 8.69
CA ALA A 39 -7.72 2.94 8.85
C ALA A 39 -8.12 2.31 7.51
N GLY A 40 -8.72 3.09 6.61
CA GLY A 40 -9.09 2.67 5.26
C GLY A 40 -7.87 2.24 4.44
N GLY A 41 -6.78 3.01 4.48
CA GLY A 41 -5.53 2.68 3.79
C GLY A 41 -4.93 1.34 4.25
N PHE A 42 -4.92 1.07 5.56
CA PHE A 42 -4.43 -0.21 6.09
C PHE A 42 -5.30 -1.40 5.67
N ILE A 43 -6.62 -1.24 5.63
CA ILE A 43 -7.55 -2.31 5.22
C ILE A 43 -7.42 -2.62 3.72
N TYR A 44 -7.24 -1.59 2.88
CA TYR A 44 -7.04 -1.74 1.45
C TYR A 44 -5.76 -2.55 1.14
N ASN A 45 -4.62 -2.14 1.71
CA ASN A 45 -3.33 -2.81 1.50
C ASN A 45 -3.36 -4.30 1.92
N LYS A 46 -4.06 -4.64 3.02
CA LYS A 46 -4.17 -6.03 3.47
C LYS A 46 -5.02 -6.92 2.56
N GLN A 47 -6.01 -6.35 1.87
CA GLN A 47 -6.85 -7.11 0.94
C GLN A 47 -6.08 -7.49 -0.33
N ASP A 48 -5.29 -6.57 -0.86
CA ASP A 48 -4.43 -6.82 -2.03
C ASP A 48 -3.36 -7.88 -1.71
N GLU A 49 -2.72 -7.78 -0.54
CA GLU A 49 -1.74 -8.78 -0.09
C GLU A 49 -2.37 -10.19 0.04
N ALA A 50 -3.56 -10.30 0.63
CA ALA A 50 -4.27 -11.58 0.77
C ALA A 50 -4.74 -12.15 -0.58
N LYS A 51 -5.09 -11.30 -1.54
CA LYS A 51 -5.40 -11.69 -2.92
C LYS A 51 -4.15 -12.22 -3.61
N ASN A 52 -3.05 -11.49 -3.54
CA ASN A 52 -1.78 -11.84 -4.17
C ASN A 52 -1.20 -13.14 -3.60
N ALA A 53 -1.28 -13.33 -2.28
CA ALA A 53 -0.90 -14.57 -1.61
C ALA A 53 -1.70 -15.80 -2.08
N LYS A 54 -2.94 -15.64 -2.53
CA LYS A 54 -3.72 -16.74 -3.14
C LYS A 54 -3.30 -17.00 -4.60
N ILE A 55 -3.00 -15.92 -5.32
CA ILE A 55 -2.60 -16.00 -6.73
C ILE A 55 -1.24 -16.68 -6.87
N ILE A 56 -0.26 -16.32 -6.02
CA ILE A 56 1.11 -16.85 -6.07
C ILE A 56 1.17 -18.38 -5.88
N LEU A 57 0.22 -18.95 -5.13
CA LEU A 57 0.10 -20.41 -4.92
C LEU A 57 -0.49 -21.15 -6.12
N SER A 58 -1.15 -20.43 -7.03
CA SER A 58 -1.86 -21.00 -8.17
C SER A 58 -1.66 -20.16 -9.44
N PRO A 59 -0.41 -20.01 -9.92
CA PRO A 59 -0.09 -19.20 -11.09
C PRO A 59 -0.81 -19.72 -12.33
N ARG A 60 -1.23 -18.80 -13.21
CA ARG A 60 -2.01 -19.09 -14.42
C ARG A 60 -1.44 -18.32 -15.61
N LYS A 61 -1.67 -18.85 -16.80
CA LYS A 61 -1.33 -18.16 -18.05
C LYS A 61 -1.95 -16.76 -18.06
N ASN A 62 -1.16 -15.78 -18.51
CA ASN A 62 -1.45 -14.36 -18.58
C ASN A 62 -1.49 -13.60 -17.24
N ASP A 63 -1.22 -14.23 -16.09
CA ASP A 63 -0.94 -13.45 -14.87
C ASP A 63 0.27 -12.54 -15.13
N VAL A 64 0.21 -11.31 -14.63
CA VAL A 64 1.29 -10.31 -14.74
C VAL A 64 1.77 -9.97 -13.33
N TYR A 65 3.05 -10.23 -13.07
CA TYR A 65 3.70 -9.90 -11.82
C TYR A 65 4.43 -8.57 -11.97
N GLU A 66 4.18 -7.67 -11.02
CA GLU A 66 4.99 -6.48 -10.83
C GLU A 66 6.23 -6.87 -10.03
N VAL A 67 7.41 -6.72 -10.64
CA VAL A 67 8.67 -7.22 -10.09
C VAL A 67 9.63 -6.08 -9.84
N LYS A 68 10.14 -6.00 -8.62
CA LYS A 68 11.28 -5.18 -8.22
C LYS A 68 12.58 -5.93 -8.52
N LEU A 69 13.47 -5.29 -9.27
CA LEU A 69 14.76 -5.81 -9.66
C LEU A 69 15.86 -5.40 -8.67
N ALA A 70 17.00 -6.09 -8.72
CA ALA A 70 18.11 -5.89 -7.77
C ALA A 70 18.78 -4.50 -7.86
N ASN A 71 18.61 -3.81 -8.98
CA ASN A 71 19.05 -2.43 -9.22
C ASN A 71 18.02 -1.37 -8.77
N ASP A 72 17.03 -1.75 -7.96
CA ASP A 72 15.91 -0.91 -7.52
C ASP A 72 15.00 -0.37 -8.65
N SER A 73 15.12 -0.91 -9.88
CA SER A 73 14.12 -0.70 -10.94
C SER A 73 12.96 -1.68 -10.81
N TYR A 74 11.93 -1.48 -11.61
CA TYR A 74 10.72 -2.30 -11.65
C TYR A 74 10.41 -2.71 -13.09
N THR A 75 9.82 -3.89 -13.25
CA THR A 75 9.38 -4.42 -14.55
C THR A 75 8.15 -5.31 -14.38
N LEU A 76 7.60 -5.79 -15.50
CA LEU A 76 6.45 -6.69 -15.53
C LEU A 76 6.86 -8.07 -16.04
N TYR A 77 6.53 -9.13 -15.32
CA TYR A 77 6.72 -10.52 -15.76
C TYR A 77 5.37 -11.15 -16.05
N LYS A 78 5.13 -11.58 -17.29
CA LYS A 78 3.88 -12.25 -17.66
C LYS A 78 4.05 -13.75 -17.75
N VAL A 79 3.14 -14.52 -17.17
CA VAL A 79 3.13 -15.98 -17.28
C VAL A 79 2.73 -16.40 -18.70
N ASP A 80 3.64 -17.06 -19.40
CA ASP A 80 3.35 -17.71 -20.69
C ASP A 80 2.58 -19.01 -20.49
N ARG A 81 3.12 -19.88 -19.62
CA ARG A 81 2.57 -21.21 -19.33
C ARG A 81 3.05 -21.73 -17.98
N VAL A 82 2.29 -22.70 -17.47
CA VAL A 82 2.62 -23.45 -16.24
C VAL A 82 2.63 -24.93 -16.58
N VAL A 83 3.71 -25.63 -16.25
CA VAL A 83 3.88 -27.06 -16.50
C VAL A 83 4.36 -27.72 -15.21
N GLY A 84 3.48 -28.51 -14.57
CA GLY A 84 3.75 -29.07 -13.24
C GLY A 84 3.99 -27.95 -12.23
N ASP A 85 5.20 -27.90 -11.68
CA ASP A 85 5.64 -26.87 -10.73
C ASP A 85 6.49 -25.76 -11.35
N SER A 86 6.76 -25.85 -12.65
CA SER A 86 7.48 -24.82 -13.39
C SER A 86 6.52 -23.80 -13.99
N VAL A 87 6.86 -22.53 -13.83
CA VAL A 87 6.18 -21.36 -14.40
C VAL A 87 7.16 -20.70 -15.35
N PHE A 88 6.73 -20.50 -16.60
CA PHE A 88 7.53 -19.85 -17.62
C PHE A 88 7.07 -18.40 -17.76
N LEU A 89 7.96 -17.46 -17.45
CA LEU A 89 7.70 -16.04 -17.45
C LEU A 89 8.33 -15.36 -18.66
N MET A 90 7.62 -14.41 -19.25
CA MET A 90 8.15 -13.48 -20.24
C MET A 90 8.36 -12.13 -19.55
N PRO A 91 9.60 -11.63 -19.44
CA PRO A 91 9.86 -10.30 -18.91
C PRO A 91 9.43 -9.23 -19.90
N ASN A 92 9.00 -8.07 -19.41
CA ASN A 92 8.76 -6.91 -20.26
C ASN A 92 10.07 -6.48 -20.93
N LYS A 93 9.99 -5.90 -22.13
CA LYS A 93 11.17 -5.38 -22.83
C LYS A 93 11.74 -4.11 -22.17
N PHE A 94 11.00 -3.53 -21.23
CA PHE A 94 11.32 -2.28 -20.59
C PHE A 94 11.27 -2.40 -19.07
N GLU A 95 11.92 -1.44 -18.42
CA GLU A 95 11.94 -1.26 -16.98
C GLU A 95 11.62 0.21 -16.66
N THR A 96 11.20 0.46 -15.43
CA THR A 96 10.96 1.79 -14.88
C THR A 96 11.69 1.94 -13.55
N ASN A 97 12.05 3.16 -13.16
CA ASN A 97 12.66 3.43 -11.85
C ASN A 97 11.62 3.65 -10.74
N GLN A 98 10.32 3.62 -11.06
CA GLN A 98 9.23 3.92 -10.13
C GLN A 98 8.09 2.92 -10.29
N ILE A 99 7.50 2.49 -9.17
CA ILE A 99 6.32 1.60 -9.14
C ILE A 99 5.18 2.19 -9.97
N SER A 100 4.91 3.49 -9.84
CA SER A 100 3.86 4.18 -10.60
C SER A 100 4.09 4.18 -12.12
N GLY A 101 5.31 3.91 -12.58
CA GLY A 101 5.61 3.80 -14.01
C GLY A 101 5.37 2.40 -14.57
N LEU A 102 4.97 1.41 -13.75
CA LEU A 102 4.68 0.05 -14.22
C LEU A 102 3.47 0.01 -15.15
N SER A 103 2.46 0.86 -14.91
CA SER A 103 1.31 1.02 -15.80
C SER A 103 1.72 1.44 -17.22
N ASP A 104 2.80 2.21 -17.36
CA ASP A 104 3.31 2.64 -18.66
C ASP A 104 4.02 1.52 -19.42
N LEU A 105 4.36 0.42 -18.75
CA LEU A 105 4.98 -0.76 -19.37
C LEU A 105 3.92 -1.72 -19.90
N GLU A 106 2.67 -1.60 -19.44
CA GLU A 106 1.54 -2.37 -19.97
C GLU A 106 1.39 -2.10 -21.48
N GLY A 107 1.33 -3.17 -22.27
CA GLY A 107 1.21 -3.06 -23.73
C GLY A 107 2.50 -2.71 -24.50
N LYS A 108 3.61 -2.36 -23.83
CA LYS A 108 4.92 -2.12 -24.50
C LYS A 108 5.62 -3.40 -24.99
N GLY A 109 5.01 -4.55 -24.73
CA GLY A 109 5.42 -5.84 -25.26
C GLY A 109 6.39 -6.58 -24.34
N TYR A 110 6.37 -7.90 -24.47
CA TYR A 110 7.18 -8.82 -23.67
C TYR A 110 8.30 -9.41 -24.52
N SER A 111 9.42 -9.73 -23.89
CA SER A 111 10.51 -10.46 -24.51
C SER A 111 10.06 -11.87 -24.90
N GLU A 112 10.65 -12.43 -25.95
CA GLU A 112 10.47 -13.84 -26.35
C GLU A 112 11.29 -14.79 -25.47
N VAL A 113 12.19 -14.25 -24.66
CA VAL A 113 12.98 -15.02 -23.69
C VAL A 113 12.07 -15.49 -22.56
N LEU A 114 12.03 -16.81 -22.35
CA LEU A 114 11.32 -17.42 -21.24
C LEU A 114 12.25 -17.64 -20.06
N ILE A 115 11.86 -17.12 -18.90
CA ILE A 115 12.52 -17.36 -17.62
C ILE A 115 11.73 -18.46 -16.90
N PRO A 116 12.27 -19.69 -16.78
CA PRO A 116 11.64 -20.73 -15.99
C PRO A 116 11.92 -20.50 -14.51
N LEU A 117 10.86 -20.48 -13.69
CA LEU A 117 10.94 -20.48 -12.23
C LEU A 117 10.07 -21.61 -11.68
N VAL A 118 10.38 -22.13 -10.50
CA VAL A 118 9.43 -23.02 -9.81
C VAL A 118 8.45 -22.20 -8.97
N LYS A 119 7.25 -22.73 -8.72
CA LYS A 119 6.23 -22.05 -7.88
C LYS A 119 6.78 -21.64 -6.51
N ASN A 120 7.69 -22.43 -5.95
CA ASN A 120 8.33 -22.11 -4.68
C ASN A 120 9.23 -20.87 -4.78
N ASP A 121 9.90 -20.64 -5.92
CA ASP A 121 10.69 -19.43 -6.13
C ASP A 121 9.78 -18.21 -6.19
N LEU A 122 8.64 -18.30 -6.89
CA LEU A 122 7.64 -17.21 -6.92
C LEU A 122 7.15 -16.86 -5.51
N LYS A 123 6.92 -17.88 -4.68
CA LYS A 123 6.55 -17.68 -3.26
C LYS A 123 7.66 -16.97 -2.50
N ILE A 124 8.92 -17.38 -2.67
CA ILE A 124 10.07 -16.74 -2.03
C ILE A 124 10.24 -15.29 -2.50
N MET A 125 10.08 -15.02 -3.80
CA MET A 125 10.14 -13.67 -4.36
C MET A 125 9.04 -12.78 -3.79
N PHE A 126 7.83 -13.29 -3.64
CA PHE A 126 6.73 -12.57 -2.99
C PHE A 126 7.02 -12.29 -1.51
N GLU A 127 7.49 -13.28 -0.75
CA GLU A 127 7.85 -13.12 0.67
C GLU A 127 9.00 -12.14 0.90
N LYS A 128 9.92 -12.01 -0.06
CA LYS A 128 11.00 -11.02 -0.05
C LYS A 128 10.57 -9.61 -0.48
N GLY A 129 9.35 -9.45 -0.99
CA GLY A 129 8.86 -8.20 -1.57
C GLY A 129 9.47 -7.88 -2.94
N GLU A 130 10.03 -8.88 -3.64
CA GLU A 130 10.47 -8.75 -5.03
C GLU A 130 9.27 -8.76 -5.97
N ILE A 131 8.23 -9.55 -5.68
CA ILE A 131 6.92 -9.43 -6.35
C ILE A 131 6.04 -8.52 -5.50
N VAL A 132 5.72 -7.34 -6.02
CA VAL A 132 4.99 -6.30 -5.29
C VAL A 132 3.49 -6.39 -5.48
N ASP A 133 3.04 -6.70 -6.69
CA ASP A 133 1.63 -6.89 -7.01
C ASP A 133 1.44 -7.95 -8.12
N ILE A 134 0.22 -8.46 -8.23
CA ILE A 134 -0.17 -9.44 -9.24
C ILE A 134 -1.49 -9.03 -9.91
N ASN A 135 -1.40 -8.71 -11.20
CA ASN A 135 -2.55 -8.46 -12.04
C ASN A 135 -3.00 -9.76 -12.74
N ARG A 136 -4.29 -10.06 -12.66
CA ARG A 136 -4.93 -11.27 -13.19
C ARG A 136 -6.29 -10.94 -13.77
#